data_AF-A0A5R2N646-F1
#
_entry.id   AF-A0A5R2N646-F1
#
_cell.length_a   1.000
_cell.length_b   1.000
_cell.length_c   1.000
_cell.angle_alpha   90.00
_cell.angle_beta   90.00
_cell.angle_gamma   90.00
#
_symmetry.space_group_name_H-M   'P 1'
#
loop_
_entity.id
_entity.type
_entity.pdbx_description
1 polymer ?
#
loop_
_entity_poly.entity_id
_entity_poly.type
_entity_poly.pdbx_seq_one_letter_code
_entity_poly.pdbx_strand_id
1 'polypeptide(L)'
;LLKTGRSSFDFGGSIGPKPATGVAGEEPSYRYDLTSDGSTLAPSESPEPALIFLARIAGVYQPQSRKLVAEQIAVRSSGSGEVLGTSTVEFVDGKAPGINLALSVHDMPVSHVKQLWPWFSARNARLWVLNNLFGGRVVDANLQFQVVPDRLGNGVPLSADEVF
;
A
#
# COMPACT_ATOMS: atom_id res chain seq x y z
N LEU A 1 9.59 -15.13 -4.91
CA LEU A 1 8.22 -15.55 -4.56
C LEU A 1 7.94 -15.63 -3.04
N LEU A 2 7.21 -14.64 -2.53
CA LEU A 2 6.59 -14.63 -1.19
C LEU A 2 5.13 -15.10 -1.29
N LYS A 3 4.62 -15.87 -0.32
CA LYS A 3 3.22 -16.32 -0.27
C LYS A 3 2.59 -15.99 1.08
N THR A 4 1.34 -15.54 1.07
CA THR A 4 0.52 -15.33 2.27
C THR A 4 -0.95 -15.59 1.97
N GLY A 5 -1.55 -16.51 2.73
CA GLY A 5 -2.88 -17.03 2.43
C GLY A 5 -2.96 -17.56 1.00
N ARG A 6 -3.89 -17.01 0.20
CA ARG A 6 -4.06 -17.34 -1.23
C ARG A 6 -3.30 -16.39 -2.17
N SER A 7 -2.56 -15.43 -1.63
CA SER A 7 -1.85 -14.42 -2.41
C SER A 7 -0.39 -14.84 -2.66
N SER A 8 0.13 -14.49 -3.84
CA SER A 8 1.52 -14.71 -4.21
C SER A 8 2.15 -13.41 -4.70
N PHE A 9 3.28 -13.03 -4.13
CA PHE A 9 4.00 -11.83 -4.47
C PHE A 9 5.35 -12.19 -5.06
N ASP A 10 5.55 -11.83 -6.32
CA ASP A 10 6.82 -12.01 -7.01
C ASP A 10 7.35 -10.66 -7.48
N PHE A 11 8.19 -10.07 -6.65
CA PHE A 11 8.85 -8.81 -6.95
C PHE A 11 10.30 -9.07 -7.32
N GLY A 12 10.73 -8.50 -8.44
CA GLY A 12 12.13 -8.37 -8.84
C GLY A 12 12.53 -6.90 -8.81
N GLY A 13 13.82 -6.60 -8.70
CA GLY A 13 14.25 -5.20 -8.67
C GLY A 13 15.65 -4.99 -8.12
N SER A 14 15.92 -3.73 -7.77
CA SER A 14 17.22 -3.32 -7.24
C SER A 14 17.07 -2.61 -5.90
N ILE A 15 18.05 -2.82 -5.03
CA ILE A 15 18.23 -2.10 -3.78
C ILE A 15 19.71 -1.73 -3.71
N GLY A 16 20.03 -0.49 -3.36
CA GLY A 16 21.42 -0.06 -3.22
C GLY A 16 21.55 1.31 -2.57
N PRO A 17 22.77 1.75 -2.27
CA PRO A 17 23.01 3.07 -1.70
C PRO A 17 22.43 4.16 -2.61
N LYS A 18 21.76 5.15 -2.02
CA LYS A 18 21.39 6.39 -2.70
C LYS A 18 22.66 7.26 -2.81
N PRO A 19 23.06 7.70 -4.02
CA PRO A 19 24.18 8.61 -4.16
C PRO A 19 23.92 9.92 -3.41
N ALA A 20 24.94 10.42 -2.71
CA ALA A 20 24.86 11.71 -2.04
C ALA A 20 24.70 12.84 -3.06
N THR A 21 23.83 13.79 -2.76
CA THR A 21 23.50 14.94 -3.61
C THR A 21 24.34 16.18 -3.29
N GLY A 22 25.13 16.13 -2.20
CA GLY A 22 25.95 17.27 -1.73
C GLY A 22 25.18 18.26 -0.86
N VAL A 23 23.91 17.97 -0.53
CA VAL A 23 23.12 18.76 0.43
C VAL A 23 23.65 18.52 1.84
N ALA A 24 23.98 19.61 2.56
CA ALA A 24 24.45 19.54 3.93
C ALA A 24 23.37 18.91 4.84
N GLY A 25 23.74 17.88 5.60
CA GLY A 25 22.82 17.14 6.46
C GLY A 25 21.98 16.08 5.75
N GLU A 26 22.27 15.74 4.49
CA GLU A 26 21.63 14.61 3.83
C GLU A 26 21.96 13.30 4.54
N GLU A 27 20.92 12.57 4.92
CA GLU A 27 21.03 11.26 5.54
C GLU A 27 21.44 10.19 4.51
N PRO A 28 22.49 9.38 4.78
CA PRO A 28 22.81 8.19 3.99
C PRO A 28 21.60 7.26 3.90
N SER A 29 21.13 7.01 2.69
CA SER A 29 19.89 6.26 2.43
C SER A 29 20.13 5.12 1.44
N TYR A 30 19.20 4.18 1.37
CA TYR A 30 19.16 3.13 0.34
C TYR A 30 18.00 3.41 -0.61
N ARG A 31 18.25 3.48 -1.91
CA ARG A 31 17.20 3.51 -2.93
C ARG A 31 16.75 2.10 -3.26
N TYR A 32 15.47 1.94 -3.56
CA TYR A 32 14.91 0.70 -4.07
C TYR A 32 13.96 0.97 -5.24
N ASP A 33 13.87 0.00 -6.14
CA ASP A 33 12.91 -0.03 -7.25
C ASP A 33 12.53 -1.49 -7.48
N LEU A 34 11.29 -1.82 -7.15
CA LEU A 34 10.75 -3.17 -7.17
C LEU A 34 9.57 -3.22 -8.14
N THR A 35 9.58 -4.20 -9.03
CA THR A 35 8.51 -4.44 -10.01
C THR A 35 7.95 -5.85 -9.89
N SER A 36 6.71 -6.02 -10.29
CA SER A 36 6.06 -7.33 -10.42
C SER A 36 5.23 -7.37 -11.70
N ASP A 37 5.28 -8.49 -12.42
CA ASP A 37 4.59 -8.72 -13.68
C ASP A 37 3.54 -9.85 -13.63
N GLY A 38 3.29 -10.43 -12.46
CA GLY A 38 2.38 -11.57 -12.32
C GLY A 38 1.98 -11.92 -10.90
N SER A 39 2.09 -10.98 -9.95
CA SER A 39 1.63 -11.22 -8.59
C SER A 39 0.12 -11.42 -8.52
N THR A 40 -0.32 -12.21 -7.54
CA THR A 40 -1.73 -12.47 -7.27
C THR A 40 -2.12 -11.98 -5.88
N LEU A 41 -3.24 -11.26 -5.79
CA LEU A 41 -3.82 -10.77 -4.54
C LEU A 41 -5.18 -11.42 -4.32
N ALA A 42 -5.29 -12.20 -3.26
CA ALA A 42 -6.50 -12.91 -2.87
C ALA A 42 -6.62 -13.03 -1.33
N PRO A 43 -6.84 -11.90 -0.61
CA PRO A 43 -7.22 -11.90 0.80
C PRO A 43 -8.20 -13.02 1.15
N SER A 44 -7.96 -13.74 2.25
CA SER A 44 -8.80 -14.89 2.65
C SER A 44 -10.24 -14.51 2.95
N GLU A 45 -10.46 -13.29 3.45
CA GLU A 45 -11.77 -12.72 3.76
C GLU A 45 -12.55 -12.22 2.53
N SER A 46 -11.91 -12.15 1.37
CA SER A 46 -12.54 -11.67 0.14
C SER A 46 -13.13 -12.84 -0.67
N PRO A 47 -14.45 -12.80 -1.00
CA PRO A 47 -15.06 -13.81 -1.85
C PRO A 47 -14.72 -13.62 -3.33
N GLU A 48 -14.08 -12.50 -3.69
CA GLU A 48 -13.75 -12.16 -5.07
C GLU A 48 -12.69 -13.11 -5.65
N PRO A 49 -12.68 -13.33 -6.98
CA PRO A 49 -11.59 -14.02 -7.66
C PRO A 49 -10.24 -13.35 -7.39
N ALA A 50 -9.16 -14.14 -7.45
CA ALA A 50 -7.81 -13.60 -7.29
C ALA A 50 -7.53 -12.51 -8.32
N LEU A 51 -7.04 -11.37 -7.85
CA LEU A 51 -6.58 -10.29 -8.70
C LEU A 51 -5.15 -10.59 -9.16
N ILE A 52 -4.93 -10.70 -10.47
CA ILE A 52 -3.58 -10.65 -11.05
C ILE A 52 -3.24 -9.18 -11.31
N PHE A 53 -2.07 -8.74 -10.86
CA PHE A 53 -1.66 -7.36 -11.00
C PHE A 53 -0.20 -7.21 -11.41
N LEU A 54 0.06 -6.10 -12.12
CA LEU A 54 1.39 -5.55 -12.32
C LEU A 54 1.62 -4.49 -11.25
N ALA A 55 2.84 -4.39 -10.73
CA ALA A 55 3.18 -3.34 -9.77
C ALA A 55 4.58 -2.77 -9.98
N ARG A 56 4.76 -1.52 -9.58
CA ARG A 56 6.06 -0.92 -9.31
C ARG A 56 6.00 -0.15 -8.01
N ILE A 57 7.01 -0.33 -7.16
CA ILE A 57 7.18 0.40 -5.92
C ILE A 57 8.63 0.88 -5.89
N ALA A 58 8.83 2.19 -5.88
CA ALA A 58 10.14 2.81 -5.85
C ALA A 58 10.22 3.86 -4.75
N GLY A 59 11.41 4.02 -4.17
CA GLY A 59 11.66 5.04 -3.17
C GLY A 59 12.94 4.81 -2.39
N VAL A 60 12.94 5.21 -1.12
CA VAL A 60 14.14 5.23 -0.27
C VAL A 60 13.88 4.68 1.13
N TYR A 61 14.88 4.00 1.68
CA TYR A 61 14.95 3.68 3.10
C TYR A 61 16.02 4.54 3.77
N GLN A 62 15.60 5.23 4.82
CA GLN A 62 16.40 6.17 5.60
C GLN A 62 16.68 5.52 6.98
N PRO A 63 17.85 4.90 7.19
CA PRO A 63 18.15 4.11 8.38
C PRO A 63 18.32 4.91 9.68
N GLN A 64 18.82 6.14 9.62
CA GLN A 64 18.98 7.02 10.79
C GLN A 64 17.63 7.54 11.28
N SER A 65 16.78 8.04 10.38
CA SER A 65 15.42 8.47 10.71
C SER A 65 14.41 7.31 10.80
N ARG A 66 14.82 6.11 10.40
CA ARG A 66 14.02 4.87 10.40
C ARG A 66 12.71 5.02 9.62
N LYS A 67 12.84 5.56 8.41
CA LYS A 67 11.72 5.79 7.49
C LYS A 67 11.86 4.96 6.23
N LEU A 68 10.81 4.24 5.87
CA LEU A 68 10.65 3.62 4.55
C LEU A 68 9.68 4.47 3.73
N VAL A 69 10.20 5.11 2.69
CA VAL A 69 9.45 6.02 1.84
C VAL A 69 9.26 5.37 0.48
N ALA A 70 8.02 5.11 0.09
CA ALA A 70 7.63 4.82 -1.27
C ALA A 70 7.25 6.13 -1.97
N GLU A 71 8.19 6.66 -2.74
CA GLU A 71 8.01 7.87 -3.56
C GLU A 71 7.07 7.60 -4.74
N GLN A 72 6.98 6.34 -5.17
CA GLN A 72 6.03 5.90 -6.18
C GLN A 72 5.49 4.52 -5.84
N ILE A 73 4.17 4.40 -5.91
CA ILE A 73 3.42 3.15 -5.95
C ILE A 73 2.59 3.20 -7.22
N ALA A 74 2.71 2.19 -8.06
CA ALA A 74 1.86 2.01 -9.23
C ALA A 74 1.39 0.56 -9.27
N VAL A 75 0.08 0.34 -9.38
CA VAL A 75 -0.52 -0.98 -9.52
C VAL A 75 -1.47 -0.95 -10.70
N ARG A 76 -1.39 -1.94 -11.58
CA ARG A 76 -2.34 -2.13 -12.67
C ARG A 76 -2.99 -3.50 -12.55
N SER A 77 -4.32 -3.49 -12.59
CA SER A 77 -5.10 -4.72 -12.70
C SER A 77 -5.27 -5.13 -14.17
N SER A 78 -5.74 -6.35 -14.43
CA SER A 78 -6.14 -6.74 -15.78
C SER A 78 -7.22 -5.78 -16.33
N GLY A 79 -6.98 -5.24 -17.53
CA GLY A 79 -7.83 -4.20 -18.13
C GLY A 79 -7.28 -2.79 -17.92
N SER A 80 -8.15 -1.82 -17.65
CA SER A 80 -7.83 -0.38 -17.53
C SER A 80 -7.59 0.11 -16.10
N GLY A 81 -7.85 -0.71 -15.07
CA GLY A 81 -7.83 -0.26 -13.68
C GLY A 81 -6.42 0.00 -13.16
N GLU A 82 -6.19 1.19 -12.63
CA GLU A 82 -4.91 1.67 -12.11
C GLU A 82 -5.03 2.19 -10.67
N VAL A 83 -3.98 1.99 -9.88
CA VAL A 83 -3.76 2.67 -8.61
C VAL A 83 -2.40 3.35 -8.65
N LEU A 84 -2.36 4.64 -8.32
CA LEU A 84 -1.14 5.40 -8.12
C LEU A 84 -1.05 5.85 -6.67
N GLY A 85 0.15 6.09 -6.14
CA GLY A 85 0.26 6.62 -4.80
C GLY A 85 1.66 6.77 -4.27
N THR A 86 1.72 7.14 -3.00
CA THR A 86 2.93 7.33 -2.21
C THR A 86 2.73 6.82 -0.80
N SER A 87 3.79 6.40 -0.14
CA SER A 87 3.71 5.98 1.27
C SER A 87 4.97 6.36 2.04
N THR A 88 4.82 6.57 3.34
CA THR A 88 5.90 6.65 4.32
C THR A 88 5.54 5.81 5.52
N VAL A 89 6.44 4.92 5.92
CA VAL A 89 6.34 4.14 7.15
C VAL A 89 7.46 4.60 8.08
N GLU A 90 7.08 5.06 9.28
CA GLU A 90 8.00 5.50 10.32
C GLU A 90 8.07 4.46 11.43
N PHE A 91 9.25 3.88 11.64
CA PHE A 91 9.46 2.85 12.65
C PHE A 91 9.91 3.45 13.98
N VAL A 92 9.23 3.08 15.06
CA VAL A 92 9.55 3.49 16.43
C VAL A 92 9.74 2.25 17.30
N ASP A 93 10.82 2.21 18.09
CA ASP A 93 11.15 1.04 18.92
C ASP A 93 10.02 0.69 19.89
N GLY A 94 9.63 -0.58 19.89
CA GLY A 94 8.61 -1.12 20.80
C GLY A 94 7.19 -0.62 20.55
N LYS A 95 6.93 0.11 19.45
CA LYS A 95 5.62 0.69 19.13
C LYS A 95 5.15 0.30 17.74
N ALA A 96 3.84 0.41 17.52
CA ALA A 96 3.30 0.32 16.17
C ALA A 96 3.87 1.44 15.27
N PRO A 97 4.22 1.17 14.00
CA PRO A 97 4.78 2.18 13.13
C PRO A 97 3.74 3.25 12.77
N GLY A 98 4.22 4.45 12.47
CA GLY A 98 3.41 5.46 11.79
C GLY A 98 3.32 5.14 10.31
N ILE A 99 2.17 5.39 9.69
CA ILE A 99 1.92 5.16 8.27
C ILE A 99 1.25 6.40 7.70
N ASN A 100 1.86 6.96 6.66
CA ASN A 100 1.27 7.98 5.81
C ASN A 100 1.13 7.38 4.40
N LEU A 101 -0.08 7.21 3.91
CA LEU A 101 -0.36 6.57 2.61
C LEU A 101 -1.38 7.41 1.86
N ALA A 102 -1.08 7.72 0.61
CA ALA A 102 -1.99 8.36 -0.32
C ALA A 102 -2.11 7.50 -1.56
N LEU A 103 -3.33 7.11 -1.92
CA LEU A 103 -3.64 6.32 -3.11
C LEU A 103 -4.72 7.02 -3.94
N SER A 104 -4.57 6.97 -5.26
CA SER A 104 -5.59 7.38 -6.23
C SER A 104 -5.89 6.18 -7.11
N VAL A 105 -7.18 5.84 -7.23
CA VAL A 105 -7.67 4.73 -8.03
C VAL A 105 -8.42 5.28 -9.24
N HIS A 106 -8.16 4.73 -10.42
CA HIS A 106 -8.84 5.09 -11.65
C HIS A 106 -9.37 3.86 -12.38
N ASP A 107 -10.61 3.98 -12.86
CA ASP A 107 -11.33 3.04 -13.73
C ASP A 107 -11.15 1.55 -13.35
N MET A 108 -11.41 1.23 -12.08
CA MET A 108 -11.16 -0.10 -11.53
C MET A 108 -12.46 -0.84 -11.18
N PRO A 109 -12.61 -2.13 -11.55
CA PRO A 109 -13.72 -2.95 -11.07
C PRO A 109 -13.78 -3.01 -9.54
N VAL A 110 -14.97 -2.95 -8.97
CA VAL A 110 -15.16 -3.06 -7.51
C VAL A 110 -14.51 -4.34 -6.95
N SER A 111 -14.58 -5.45 -7.67
CA SER A 111 -13.96 -6.72 -7.28
C SER A 111 -12.44 -6.58 -7.09
N HIS A 112 -11.76 -5.80 -7.93
CA HIS A 112 -10.33 -5.54 -7.81
C HIS A 112 -10.02 -4.60 -6.63
N VAL A 113 -10.84 -3.55 -6.45
CA VAL A 113 -10.70 -2.63 -5.30
C VAL A 113 -10.84 -3.37 -3.97
N LYS A 114 -11.79 -4.30 -3.86
CA LYS A 114 -11.96 -5.16 -2.67
C LYS A 114 -10.69 -5.96 -2.35
N GLN A 115 -10.00 -6.48 -3.36
CA GLN A 115 -8.75 -7.22 -3.15
C GLN A 115 -7.61 -6.28 -2.69
N LEU A 116 -7.51 -5.08 -3.28
CA LEU A 116 -6.43 -4.12 -3.00
C LEU A 116 -6.59 -3.33 -1.70
N TRP A 117 -7.82 -3.20 -1.20
CA TRP A 117 -8.09 -2.42 0.01
C TRP A 117 -7.26 -2.96 1.19
N PRO A 118 -6.47 -2.12 1.89
CA PRO A 118 -5.66 -2.56 3.02
C PRO A 118 -6.48 -3.14 4.17
N TRP A 119 -6.16 -4.35 4.63
CA TRP A 119 -6.90 -5.05 5.70
C TRP A 119 -6.96 -4.28 7.02
N PHE A 120 -5.96 -3.42 7.28
CA PHE A 120 -5.87 -2.60 8.50
C PHE A 120 -6.69 -1.30 8.43
N SER A 121 -7.23 -0.94 7.27
CA SER A 121 -7.98 0.31 7.06
C SER A 121 -9.49 0.08 7.09
N ALA A 122 -10.19 0.85 7.94
CA ALA A 122 -11.65 0.92 8.01
C ALA A 122 -12.36 -0.45 8.01
N ARG A 123 -11.94 -1.36 8.90
CA ARG A 123 -12.38 -2.77 8.96
C ARG A 123 -13.89 -2.98 8.79
N ASN A 124 -14.72 -2.24 9.52
CA ASN A 124 -16.19 -2.42 9.44
C ASN A 124 -16.75 -2.01 8.07
N ALA A 125 -16.25 -0.91 7.49
CA ALA A 125 -16.63 -0.47 6.15
C ALA A 125 -16.18 -1.50 5.10
N ARG A 126 -14.94 -2.00 5.21
CA ARG A 126 -14.42 -3.08 4.37
C ARG A 126 -15.32 -4.31 4.41
N LEU A 127 -15.66 -4.81 5.60
CA LEU A 127 -16.54 -5.98 5.76
C LEU A 127 -17.93 -5.72 5.15
N TRP A 128 -18.48 -4.52 5.32
CA TRP A 128 -19.75 -4.17 4.70
C TRP A 128 -19.64 -4.22 3.17
N VAL A 129 -18.62 -3.60 2.57
CA VAL A 129 -18.42 -3.59 1.12
C VAL A 129 -18.21 -5.00 0.57
N LEU A 130 -17.40 -5.83 1.24
CA LEU A 130 -17.17 -7.22 0.85
C LEU A 130 -18.49 -8.00 0.74
N ASN A 131 -19.42 -7.80 1.67
CA ASN A 131 -20.67 -8.54 1.76
C ASN A 131 -21.86 -7.92 1.00
N ASN A 132 -21.83 -6.63 0.67
CA ASN A 132 -23.01 -5.92 0.16
C ASN A 132 -22.84 -5.32 -1.25
N LEU A 133 -21.60 -5.14 -1.73
CA LEU A 133 -21.36 -4.52 -3.04
C LEU A 133 -20.91 -5.56 -4.06
N PHE A 134 -21.80 -6.03 -4.92
CA PHE A 134 -21.54 -7.20 -5.78
C PHE A 134 -20.99 -6.87 -7.17
N GLY A 135 -20.89 -5.59 -7.54
CA GLY A 135 -20.41 -5.18 -8.84
C GLY A 135 -20.31 -3.68 -9.00
N GLY A 136 -19.93 -3.26 -10.20
CA GLY A 136 -19.72 -1.86 -10.56
C GLY A 136 -18.26 -1.53 -10.79
N ARG A 137 -18.00 -0.25 -11.03
CA ARG A 137 -16.68 0.31 -11.28
C ARG A 137 -16.46 1.53 -10.41
N VAL A 138 -15.28 1.62 -9.84
CA VAL A 138 -14.76 2.84 -9.24
C VAL A 138 -14.12 3.65 -10.36
N VAL A 139 -14.80 4.70 -10.79
CA VAL A 139 -14.31 5.58 -11.87
C VAL A 139 -13.11 6.37 -11.37
N ASP A 140 -13.25 7.02 -10.22
CA ASP A 140 -12.18 7.71 -9.51
C ASP A 140 -12.39 7.55 -8.01
N ALA A 141 -11.31 7.33 -7.27
CA ALA A 141 -11.31 7.39 -5.81
C ALA A 141 -9.95 7.87 -5.30
N ASN A 142 -9.96 8.53 -4.15
CA ASN A 142 -8.75 8.86 -3.41
C ASN A 142 -8.87 8.27 -2.01
N LEU A 143 -7.74 7.82 -1.47
CA LEU A 143 -7.61 7.34 -0.10
C LEU A 143 -6.40 8.01 0.51
N GLN A 144 -6.60 8.61 1.67
CA GLN A 144 -5.55 9.06 2.56
C GLN A 144 -5.65 8.28 3.87
N PHE A 145 -4.48 7.85 4.34
CA PHE A 145 -4.33 7.17 5.61
C PHE A 145 -3.15 7.81 6.33
N GLN A 146 -3.45 8.58 7.36
CA GLN A 146 -2.48 9.37 8.10
C GLN A 146 -2.54 8.97 9.57
N VAL A 147 -1.67 8.03 9.93
CA VAL A 147 -1.66 7.46 11.27
C VAL A 147 -0.27 7.61 11.87
N VAL A 148 -0.20 8.28 13.01
CA VAL A 148 1.04 8.48 13.77
C VAL A 148 1.52 7.18 14.42
N PRO A 149 2.80 7.08 14.83
CA PRO A 149 3.27 5.92 15.59
C PRO A 149 2.44 5.66 16.84
N ASP A 150 2.39 4.39 17.28
CA ASP A 150 1.65 3.93 18.47
C ASP A 150 0.11 3.96 18.35
N ARG A 151 -0.43 4.47 17.22
CA ARG A 151 -1.87 4.62 17.01
C ARG A 151 -2.54 3.40 16.38
N LEU A 152 -1.83 2.68 15.50
CA LEU A 152 -2.33 1.46 14.87
C LEU A 152 -2.41 0.32 15.89
N GLY A 153 -3.56 -0.36 15.92
CA GLY A 153 -3.74 -1.56 16.75
C GLY A 153 -3.88 -1.31 18.25
N ASN A 154 -3.98 -0.05 18.70
CA ASN A 154 -4.13 0.31 20.11
C ASN A 154 -5.55 0.06 20.67
N GLY A 155 -6.45 -0.55 19.89
CA GLY A 155 -7.83 -0.84 20.27
C GLY A 155 -8.82 0.32 20.08
N VAL A 156 -8.35 1.52 19.72
CA VAL A 156 -9.21 2.68 19.44
C VAL A 156 -9.47 2.77 17.93
N PRO A 157 -10.73 2.85 17.47
CA PRO A 157 -11.03 3.06 16.04
C PRO A 157 -10.37 4.32 15.49
N LEU A 158 -9.88 4.27 14.24
CA LEU A 158 -9.37 5.46 13.54
C LEU A 158 -10.52 6.43 13.25
N SER A 159 -10.23 7.72 13.36
CA SER A 159 -11.15 8.82 13.07
C SER A 159 -11.18 9.17 11.58
N ALA A 160 -12.16 10.00 11.20
CA ALA A 160 -12.27 10.52 9.83
C ALA A 160 -11.10 11.44 9.44
N ASP A 161 -10.38 12.01 10.41
CA ASP A 161 -9.19 12.83 10.13
C ASP A 161 -7.94 11.96 9.87
N GLU A 162 -7.98 10.69 10.27
CA GLU A 162 -6.89 9.73 10.10
C GLU A 162 -7.08 8.88 8.84
N VAL A 163 -8.32 8.70 8.35
CA VAL A 163 -8.66 7.92 7.17
C VAL A 163 -9.80 8.57 6.40
N PHE A 164 -9.55 9.07 5.18
CA PHE A 164 -10.53 9.76 4.34
C PHE A 164 -10.24 9.65 2.84
#